data_AF-A0A226C1T0-F1
#
_entry.id   AF-A0A226C1T0-F1
#
_cell.length_a   1.000
_cell.length_b   1.000
_cell.length_c   1.000
_cell.angle_alpha   90.00
_cell.angle_beta   90.00
_cell.angle_gamma   90.00
#
_symmetry.space_group_name_H-M   'P 1'
#
loop_
_entity.id
_entity.type
_entity.pdbx_description
1 polymer ?
#
loop_
_entity_poly.entity_id
_entity_poly.type
_entity_poly.pdbx_seq_one_letter_code
_entity_poly.pdbx_strand_id
1 'polypeptide(L)' 'MIVILDNYGLYYFKGTVTKVDSGSCEVELDGRMGRIYVPIRLLVSDKSIQIGDMVELKISPIIVKGGKEI' A
#
# COMPACT_ATOMS: atom_id res chain seq x y z
N MET A 1 -22.92 4.82 7.06
CA MET A 1 -22.97 3.35 7.22
C MET A 1 -21.57 2.88 7.58
N ILE A 2 -21.30 2.72 8.87
CA ILE A 2 -20.03 2.14 9.35
C ILE A 2 -20.22 0.64 9.26
N VAL A 3 -19.54 -0.01 8.31
CA VAL A 3 -19.43 -1.47 8.34
C VAL A 3 -18.42 -1.78 9.43
N ILE A 4 -18.91 -2.22 10.58
CA ILE A 4 -18.04 -2.78 11.62
C ILE A 4 -17.52 -4.10 11.06
N LEU A 5 -16.23 -4.13 10.75
CA LEU A 5 -15.51 -5.28 10.23
C LEU A 5 -14.79 -5.92 11.41
N ASP A 6 -15.53 -6.65 12.23
CA ASP A 6 -14.95 -7.32 13.38
C ASP A 6 -14.02 -8.45 12.90
N ASN A 7 -12.75 -8.38 13.32
CA ASN A 7 -11.71 -9.41 13.25
C ASN A 7 -10.97 -9.64 11.93
N TYR A 8 -10.40 -8.60 11.33
CA TYR A 8 -9.21 -8.82 10.50
C TYR A 8 -7.96 -8.21 11.13
N GLY A 9 -6.91 -9.03 11.27
CA GLY A 9 -5.60 -8.58 11.73
C GLY A 9 -4.93 -7.62 10.75
N LEU A 10 -3.83 -7.00 11.18
CA LEU A 10 -2.98 -6.20 10.30
C LEU A 10 -2.14 -7.12 9.42
N TYR A 11 -2.13 -6.87 8.12
CA TYR A 11 -1.12 -7.44 7.25
C TYR A 11 0.15 -6.61 7.31
N TYR A 12 1.28 -7.31 7.27
CA TYR A 12 2.59 -6.72 7.24
C TYR A 12 3.30 -7.15 5.96
N PHE A 13 3.67 -6.19 5.13
CA PHE A 13 4.39 -6.41 3.89
C PHE A 13 5.68 -5.61 3.92
N LYS A 14 6.71 -6.14 3.25
CA LYS A 14 7.92 -5.41 2.90
C LYS A 14 7.96 -5.23 1.39
N GLY A 15 8.60 -4.16 0.95
CA GLY A 15 8.80 -3.92 -0.47
C GLY A 15 9.81 -2.83 -0.74
N THR A 16 10.06 -2.60 -2.02
CA THR A 16 11.00 -1.59 -2.50
C THR A 16 10.27 -0.61 -3.42
N VAL A 17 10.54 0.68 -3.25
CA VAL A 17 10.03 1.72 -4.15
C VAL A 17 10.67 1.56 -5.52
N THR A 18 9.87 1.29 -6.55
CA THR A 18 10.35 1.10 -7.94
C THR A 18 10.10 2.33 -8.81
N LYS A 19 9.14 3.18 -8.42
CA LYS A 19 8.80 4.41 -9.14
C LYS A 19 8.27 5.47 -8.18
N VAL A 20 8.59 6.74 -8.45
CA VAL A 20 8.03 7.90 -7.74
C VAL A 20 7.43 8.86 -8.77
N ASP A 21 6.14 9.13 -8.65
CA ASP A 21 5.39 10.11 -9.44
C ASP A 21 4.95 11.28 -8.54
N SER A 22 4.38 12.34 -9.11
CA SER A 22 4.05 13.59 -8.38
C SER A 22 3.05 13.45 -7.22
N GLY A 23 2.33 12.33 -7.10
CA GLY A 23 1.36 12.10 -6.02
C GLY A 23 1.34 10.69 -5.45
N SER A 24 2.11 9.76 -6.01
CA SER A 24 2.15 8.36 -5.59
C SER A 24 3.51 7.75 -5.87
N CYS A 25 3.84 6.68 -5.17
CA CYS A 25 4.93 5.80 -5.53
C CYS A 25 4.42 4.39 -5.85
N GLU A 26 5.13 3.69 -6.72
CA GLU A 26 4.97 2.26 -6.90
C GLU A 26 5.90 1.53 -5.94
N VAL A 27 5.37 0.53 -5.25
CA VAL A 27 6.13 -0.38 -4.37
C VAL A 27 6.00 -1.79 -4.91
N GLU A 28 7.14 -2.42 -5.18
CA GLU A 28 7.21 -3.86 -5.46
C GLU A 28 7.33 -4.62 -4.15
N LEU A 29 6.35 -5.47 -3.87
CA LEU A 29 6.28 -6.24 -2.63
C LEU A 29 7.15 -7.48 -2.72
N ASP A 30 7.86 -7.77 -1.62
CA ASP A 30 8.75 -8.91 -1.51
C ASP A 30 8.01 -10.24 -1.73
N GLY A 31 8.75 -11.31 -2.04
CA GLY A 31 8.14 -12.64 -2.17
C GLY A 31 7.23 -12.81 -3.39
N ARG A 32 7.40 -11.97 -4.43
CA ARG A 32 6.59 -11.98 -5.67
C ARG A 32 5.10 -11.72 -5.41
N MET A 33 4.79 -10.90 -4.41
CA MET A 33 3.42 -10.52 -4.06
C MET A 33 2.84 -9.45 -5.00
N GLY A 34 3.61 -9.00 -6.00
CA GLY A 34 3.17 -8.04 -7.00
C GLY A 34 3.53 -6.60 -6.62
N ARG A 35 2.78 -5.64 -7.15
CA ARG A 35 3.03 -4.20 -6.99
C ARG A 35 1.80 -3.49 -6.47
N ILE A 36 2.01 -2.46 -5.65
CA ILE A 36 0.98 -1.57 -5.16
C ILE A 36 1.37 -0.11 -5.42
N TYR A 37 0.39 0.71 -5.82
CA TYR A 37 0.53 2.15 -5.88
C TYR A 37 0.05 2.77 -4.57
N VAL A 38 0.93 3.53 -3.92
CA VAL A 38 0.66 4.16 -2.63
C VAL A 38 0.72 5.68 -2.80
N PRO A 39 -0.32 6.44 -2.42
CA PRO A 39 -0.23 7.89 -2.38
C PRO A 39 0.90 8.36 -1.46
N ILE A 40 1.69 9.35 -1.88
CA ILE A 40 2.84 9.84 -1.11
C ILE A 40 2.44 10.27 0.32
N ARG A 41 1.24 10.83 0.48
CA ARG A 41 0.70 11.25 1.78
C ARG A 41 0.52 10.13 2.81
N LEU A 42 0.57 8.87 2.39
CA LEU A 42 0.50 7.71 3.30
C LEU A 42 1.89 7.19 3.69
N LEU A 43 2.96 7.71 3.08
CA LEU A 43 4.32 7.34 3.40
C LEU A 43 4.82 8.22 4.55
N VAL A 44 5.39 7.58 5.57
CA VAL A 44 5.96 8.26 6.74
C VAL A 44 7.47 8.08 6.68
N SER A 45 8.20 9.18 6.51
CA SER A 45 9.66 9.21 6.40
C SER A 45 10.21 10.57 6.81
N ASP A 46 11.40 10.59 7.40
CA ASP A 46 12.14 11.82 7.73
C ASP A 46 12.83 12.45 6.50
N LYS A 47 12.81 11.73 5.36
CA LYS A 47 13.44 12.14 4.11
C LYS A 47 12.46 12.00 2.95
N SER A 48 12.72 12.75 1.88
CA SER A 48 12.04 12.56 0.61
C SER A 48 12.20 11.12 0.11
N ILE A 49 11.09 10.51 -0.28
CA ILE A 49 11.06 9.15 -0.83
C ILE A 49 11.73 9.12 -2.20
N GLN A 50 12.54 8.10 -2.44
CA GLN A 50 13.27 7.87 -3.68
C GLN A 50 13.18 6.41 -4.14
N ILE A 51 13.49 6.18 -5.41
CA ILE A 51 13.57 4.83 -5.99
C ILE A 51 14.68 4.05 -5.28
N GLY A 52 14.39 2.80 -4.92
CA GLY A 52 15.28 1.92 -4.16
C GLY A 52 15.08 1.97 -2.65
N ASP A 53 14.28 2.90 -2.12
CA ASP A 53 13.97 2.90 -0.69
C ASP A 53 13.17 1.64 -0.31
N MET A 54 13.56 1.00 0.78
CA MET A 54 12.82 -0.10 1.39
C MET A 54 11.69 0.46 2.24
N VAL A 55 10.52 -0.16 2.15
CA VAL A 55 9.32 0.25 2.89
C VAL A 55 8.68 -0.94 3.59
N GLU A 56 7.98 -0.63 4.69
CA GLU A 56 7.15 -1.57 5.41
C GLU A 56 5.71 -1.07 5.39
N LEU A 57 4.78 -1.92 4.96
CA LEU A 57 3.35 -1.61 4.94
C LEU A 57 2.65 -2.38 6.06
N LYS A 58 1.95 -1.64 6.91
CA LYS A 58 1.02 -2.18 7.92
C LYS A 58 -0.38 -1.75 7.52
N ILE A 59 -1.16 -2.66 6.96
CA ILE A 59 -2.48 -2.32 6.40
C ILE A 59 -3.54 -3.32 6.84
N SER A 60 -4.74 -2.83 7.12
CA SER A 60 -5.92 -3.68 7.21
C SER A 60 -6.23 -4.32 5.84
N PRO A 61 -6.97 -5.43 5.78
CA PRO A 61 -7.34 -6.02 4.50
C PRO A 61 -8.12 -5.04 3.62
N ILE A 62 -7.85 -5.11 2.31
CA ILE A 62 -8.67 -4.45 1.30
C ILE A 62 -9.92 -5.30 1.10
N ILE A 63 -11.09 -4.73 1.41
CA ILE A 63 -12.36 -5.43 1.31
C ILE A 63 -13.11 -5.00 0.05
N VAL A 64 -13.34 -5.95 -0.83
CA VAL A 64 -14.19 -5.77 -2.01
C VAL A 64 -15.64 -5.73 -1.56
N LYS A 65 -16.35 -4.63 -1.85
CA LYS A 65 -17.77 -4.44 -1.50
C LYS A 65 -18.72 -4.62 -2.69
N GLY A 66 -18.21 -5.11 -3.82
CA GLY A 66 -18.92 -5.19 -5.11
C GLY A 66 -18.50 -4.07 -6.08
N GLY A 67 -19.01 -4.14 -7.30
CA GLY A 67 -18.79 -3.16 -8.37
C GLY A 67 -20.07 -2.97 -9.19
N LYS A 68 -20.17 -1.88 -9.95
CA LYS A 68 -21.24 -1.76 -10.96
C LYS A 68 -21.01 -2.84 -12.03
N GLU A 69 -22.04 -3.59 -12.39
CA GLU A 69 -22.06 -4.26 -13.68
C GLU A 69 -21.88 -3.18 -14.76
N ILE A 70 -20.89 -3.37 -15.61
CA ILE A 70 -20.53 -2.45 -16.71
C ILE A 70 -21.38 -2.84 -17.92
#